data_AF-A0A4Z1G3R2-F1
#
_entry.id   AF-A0A4Z1G3R2-F1
#
_cell.length_a   1.000
_cell.length_b   1.000
_cell.length_c   1.000
_cell.angle_alpha   90.00
_cell.angle_beta   90.00
_cell.angle_gamma   90.00
#
_symmetry.space_group_name_H-M   'P 1'
#
loop_
_entity.id
_entity.type
_entity.pdbx_description
1 polymer ?
#
loop_
_entity_poly.entity_id
_entity_poly.type
_entity_poly.pdbx_seq_one_letter_code
_entity_poly.pdbx_strand_id
1 'polypeptide(L)'
;MIPTSIFDVIRKEVLRQCGDRDGLVDTIIFDPNGCNFDVNALLCAQNVTNGTAAGCLTVGQLSTFDTLTKDFMETNSTLVYPHWLLGAEPFWTMNVDGGSPNIIGLGYIQYTLGLGPNWNGQDFDADVVALSEKFNVGQTDASDYDVSPFYDAGKKFIHYHGMSDGGISTGASFYLCDQIDRALTPQVSSRHCTDTADYVNAPYYIAGISMTNNGQYSVPGYETEIDLTASQTGEV
;
A
#
# COMPACT_ATOMS: atom_id res chain seq x y z
N MET A 1 15.76 3.76 11.47
CA MET A 1 15.06 4.62 10.49
C MET A 1 15.89 4.77 9.23
N ILE A 2 15.27 4.58 8.07
CA ILE A 2 15.85 4.82 6.75
C ILE A 2 15.56 6.29 6.40
N PRO A 3 16.57 7.10 6.06
CA PRO A 3 16.35 8.46 5.55
C PRO A 3 15.57 8.45 4.24
N THR A 4 14.59 9.34 4.10
CA THR A 4 13.75 9.43 2.89
C THR A 4 14.55 9.64 1.61
N SER A 5 15.69 10.33 1.69
CA SER A 5 16.62 10.54 0.57
C SER A 5 17.25 9.27 0.00
N ILE A 6 17.14 8.13 0.69
CA ILE A 6 17.64 6.83 0.24
C ILE A 6 16.57 6.00 -0.47
N PHE A 7 15.28 6.37 -0.39
CA PHE A 7 14.20 5.55 -0.98
C PHE A 7 14.35 5.34 -2.49
N ASP A 8 14.79 6.35 -3.23
CA ASP A 8 15.09 6.20 -4.67
C ASP A 8 16.26 5.26 -4.96
N VAL A 9 17.23 5.16 -4.04
CA VAL A 9 18.35 4.22 -4.17
C VAL A 9 17.84 2.79 -3.99
N ILE A 10 16.97 2.58 -2.99
CA ILE A 10 16.31 1.29 -2.78
C ILE A 10 15.49 0.93 -4.02
N ARG A 11 14.64 1.83 -4.53
CA ARG A 11 13.81 1.59 -5.72
C ARG A 11 14.62 1.19 -6.94
N LYS A 12 15.77 1.83 -7.17
CA LYS A 12 16.67 1.50 -8.28
C LYS A 12 17.26 0.10 -8.15
N GLU A 13 17.65 -0.29 -6.94
CA GLU A 13 18.17 -1.63 -6.71
C GLU A 13 17.09 -2.71 -6.82
N VAL A 14 15.87 -2.43 -6.34
CA VAL A 14 14.71 -3.29 -6.54
C VAL A 14 14.42 -3.44 -8.04
N LEU A 15 14.41 -2.35 -8.81
CA LEU A 15 14.21 -2.42 -10.26
C LEU A 15 15.30 -3.25 -10.94
N ARG A 16 16.57 -3.10 -10.53
CA ARG A 16 17.69 -3.87 -11.08
C ARG A 16 17.54 -5.38 -10.86
N GLN A 17 16.90 -5.80 -9.77
CA GLN A 17 16.72 -7.22 -9.43
C GLN A 17 15.36 -7.79 -9.88
N CYS A 18 14.34 -6.95 -10.00
CA CYS A 18 12.95 -7.37 -10.19
C CYS A 18 12.31 -6.91 -11.51
N GLY A 19 12.87 -5.88 -12.17
CA GLY A 19 12.25 -5.23 -13.34
C GLY A 19 12.14 -6.13 -14.56
N ASP A 20 13.25 -6.75 -14.98
CA ASP A 20 13.32 -7.46 -16.27
C ASP A 20 12.70 -8.89 -16.25
N ARG A 21 11.82 -9.20 -15.30
CA ARG A 21 11.29 -10.57 -15.10
C ARG A 21 10.19 -10.95 -16.10
N ASP A 22 9.52 -9.98 -16.67
CA ASP A 22 8.53 -10.14 -17.74
C ASP A 22 9.16 -10.13 -19.14
N GLY A 23 10.50 -9.99 -19.22
CA GLY A 23 11.24 -9.90 -20.48
C GLY A 23 11.19 -8.53 -21.15
N LEU A 24 10.59 -7.53 -20.50
CA LEU A 24 10.60 -6.12 -20.92
C LEU A 24 11.66 -5.37 -20.10
N VAL A 25 12.48 -4.58 -20.79
CA VAL A 25 13.40 -3.66 -20.13
C VAL A 25 12.72 -2.31 -20.02
N ASP A 26 11.98 -2.13 -18.94
CA ASP A 26 11.31 -0.88 -18.60
C ASP A 26 11.49 -0.52 -17.11
N THR A 27 10.68 0.41 -16.60
CA THR A 27 10.77 0.87 -15.21
C THR A 27 9.65 0.31 -14.32
N ILE A 28 8.97 -0.74 -14.78
CA ILE A 28 7.83 -1.38 -14.11
C ILE A 28 8.30 -2.65 -13.39
N ILE A 29 7.68 -2.94 -12.25
CA ILE A 29 7.83 -4.24 -11.60
C ILE A 29 6.49 -4.94 -11.77
N PHE A 30 6.44 -5.88 -12.71
CA PHE A 30 5.19 -6.56 -13.07
C PHE A 30 4.68 -7.50 -11.97
N ASP A 31 5.58 -8.30 -11.39
CA ASP A 31 5.26 -9.23 -10.29
C ASP A 31 6.19 -8.98 -9.08
N PRO A 32 5.82 -8.04 -8.18
CA PRO A 32 6.57 -7.77 -6.97
C PRO A 32 6.67 -8.99 -6.03
N ASN A 33 5.62 -9.82 -5.95
CA ASN A 33 5.54 -10.97 -5.04
C ASN A 33 6.41 -12.13 -5.48
N GLY A 34 6.54 -12.34 -6.79
CA GLY A 34 7.48 -13.31 -7.36
C GLY A 34 8.94 -12.89 -7.20
N CYS A 35 9.22 -11.62 -6.89
CA CYS A 35 10.60 -11.15 -6.79
C CYS A 35 11.32 -11.60 -5.51
N ASN A 36 12.33 -12.46 -5.70
CA ASN A 36 13.27 -12.81 -4.63
C ASN A 36 14.38 -11.76 -4.56
N PHE A 37 14.07 -10.63 -3.94
CA PHE A 37 14.98 -9.50 -3.77
C PHE A 37 16.05 -9.79 -2.71
N ASP A 38 17.33 -9.66 -3.09
CA ASP A 38 18.46 -9.70 -2.16
C ASP A 38 18.74 -8.31 -1.59
N VAL A 39 18.21 -8.06 -0.41
CA VAL A 39 18.41 -6.80 0.32
C VAL A 39 19.86 -6.57 0.72
N ASN A 40 20.71 -7.62 0.79
CA ASN A 40 22.12 -7.46 1.15
C ASN A 40 22.91 -6.72 0.08
N ALA A 41 22.40 -6.63 -1.15
CA ALA A 41 22.98 -5.79 -2.19
C ALA A 41 23.01 -4.30 -1.80
N LEU A 42 22.14 -3.87 -0.87
CA LEU A 42 22.11 -2.52 -0.32
C LEU A 42 23.00 -2.34 0.90
N LEU A 43 23.64 -3.38 1.45
CA LEU A 43 24.42 -3.27 2.68
C LEU A 43 25.68 -2.41 2.49
N CYS A 44 25.88 -1.45 3.38
CA CYS A 44 27.08 -0.64 3.39
C CYS A 44 28.34 -1.47 3.68
N ALA A 45 29.43 -1.17 2.95
CA ALA A 45 30.76 -1.66 3.29
C ALA A 45 31.21 -1.14 4.67
N GLN A 46 32.04 -1.92 5.37
CA GLN A 46 32.43 -1.63 6.77
C GLN A 46 33.14 -0.28 6.96
N ASN A 47 33.78 0.25 5.92
CA ASN A 47 34.48 1.53 5.96
C ASN A 47 33.57 2.75 5.65
N VAL A 48 32.30 2.53 5.32
CA VAL A 48 31.34 3.60 5.06
C VAL A 48 30.83 4.17 6.38
N THR A 49 31.13 5.43 6.64
CA THR A 49 30.68 6.15 7.83
C THR A 49 29.35 6.88 7.63
N ASN A 50 28.97 7.14 6.37
CA ASN A 50 27.72 7.78 6.00
C ASN A 50 27.01 6.99 4.89
N GLY A 51 26.11 6.10 5.28
CA GLY A 51 25.37 5.24 4.34
C GLY A 51 24.49 6.03 3.36
N THR A 52 23.87 7.12 3.82
CA THR A 52 23.03 7.99 2.99
C THR A 52 23.82 8.58 1.82
N ALA A 53 25.01 9.12 2.09
CA ALA A 53 25.87 9.69 1.05
C ALA A 53 26.44 8.62 0.11
N ALA A 54 26.69 7.42 0.65
CA ALA A 54 27.21 6.29 -0.12
C ALA A 54 26.13 5.52 -0.91
N GLY A 55 24.84 5.81 -0.71
CA GLY A 55 23.76 5.09 -1.36
C GLY A 55 23.60 3.65 -0.86
N CYS A 56 23.80 3.42 0.43
CA CYS A 56 23.69 2.10 1.03
C CYS A 56 22.99 2.15 2.41
N LEU A 57 22.56 1.00 2.88
CA LEU A 57 21.88 0.79 4.14
C LEU A 57 22.83 0.18 5.17
N THR A 58 22.83 0.74 6.37
CA THR A 58 23.44 0.13 7.55
C THR A 58 22.61 -1.07 8.02
N VAL A 59 23.18 -1.92 8.88
CA VAL A 59 22.46 -3.09 9.45
C VAL A 59 21.14 -2.69 10.13
N GLY A 60 21.13 -1.58 10.88
CA GLY A 60 19.90 -1.08 11.52
C GLY A 60 18.86 -0.57 10.52
N GLN A 61 19.30 -0.01 9.40
CA GLN A 61 18.42 0.42 8.31
C GLN A 61 17.86 -0.78 7.54
N LEU A 62 18.64 -1.83 7.33
CA LEU A 62 18.15 -3.09 6.76
C LEU A 62 17.07 -3.73 7.63
N SER A 63 17.22 -3.71 8.96
CA SER A 63 16.16 -4.19 9.86
C SER A 63 14.89 -3.34 9.76
N THR A 64 15.03 -2.03 9.53
CA THR A 64 13.87 -1.16 9.27
C THR A 64 13.21 -1.54 7.94
N PHE A 65 13.99 -1.75 6.87
CA PHE A 65 13.48 -2.18 5.56
C PHE A 65 12.69 -3.48 5.70
N ASP A 66 13.25 -4.48 6.38
CA ASP A 66 12.63 -5.77 6.64
C ASP A 66 11.28 -5.63 7.37
N THR A 67 11.15 -4.66 8.27
CA THR A 67 9.87 -4.36 8.95
C THR A 67 8.85 -3.74 7.99
N LEU A 68 9.28 -2.85 7.07
CA LEU A 68 8.40 -2.21 6.10
C LEU A 68 7.90 -3.17 5.01
N THR A 69 8.68 -4.22 4.72
CA THR A 69 8.39 -5.22 3.69
C THR A 69 7.93 -6.55 4.29
N LYS A 70 7.39 -6.54 5.51
CA LYS A 70 6.78 -7.71 6.18
C LYS A 70 5.43 -7.35 6.74
N ASP A 71 4.51 -8.30 6.65
CA ASP A 71 3.15 -8.09 7.14
C ASP A 71 3.17 -7.77 8.63
N PHE A 72 2.33 -6.81 9.02
CA PHE A 72 2.10 -6.53 10.42
C PHE A 72 1.10 -7.56 10.96
N MET A 73 1.62 -8.44 11.82
CA MET A 73 0.90 -9.57 12.39
C MET A 73 0.80 -9.42 13.91
N GLU A 74 -0.33 -9.85 14.49
CA GLU A 74 -0.46 -10.05 15.92
C GLU A 74 0.31 -11.30 16.40
N THR A 75 0.48 -11.42 17.71
CA THR A 75 1.14 -12.58 18.35
C THR A 75 0.45 -13.92 18.08
N ASN A 76 -0.86 -13.90 17.79
CA ASN A 76 -1.67 -15.06 17.43
C ASN A 76 -1.61 -15.39 15.91
N SER A 77 -0.73 -14.72 15.15
CA SER A 77 -0.62 -14.82 13.68
C SER A 77 -1.83 -14.29 12.90
N THR A 78 -2.66 -13.45 13.51
CA THR A 78 -3.70 -12.70 12.80
C THR A 78 -3.07 -11.53 12.06
N LEU A 79 -3.41 -11.37 10.78
CA LEU A 79 -2.99 -10.23 9.99
C LEU A 79 -3.67 -8.96 10.51
N VAL A 80 -2.87 -7.96 10.91
CA VAL A 80 -3.35 -6.62 11.21
C VAL A 80 -3.38 -5.79 9.93
N TYR A 81 -2.24 -5.74 9.22
CA TYR A 81 -2.15 -5.00 7.97
C TYR A 81 -1.02 -5.54 7.07
N PRO A 82 -1.25 -5.67 5.75
CA PRO A 82 -0.24 -6.20 4.84
C PRO A 82 0.90 -5.21 4.58
N HIS A 83 2.08 -5.74 4.26
CA HIS A 83 3.27 -4.97 3.93
C HIS A 83 3.17 -4.21 2.61
N TRP A 84 4.01 -3.20 2.41
CA TRP A 84 4.15 -2.60 1.08
C TRP A 84 4.89 -3.53 0.13
N LEU A 85 4.37 -3.64 -1.09
CA LEU A 85 5.05 -4.35 -2.16
C LEU A 85 6.32 -3.63 -2.60
N LEU A 86 7.28 -4.41 -3.08
CA LEU A 86 8.48 -3.89 -3.72
C LEU A 86 8.12 -3.03 -4.94
N GLY A 87 8.71 -1.85 -5.04
CA GLY A 87 8.40 -0.84 -6.05
C GLY A 87 7.69 0.40 -5.51
N ALA A 88 7.08 0.31 -4.32
CA ALA A 88 6.39 1.42 -3.66
C ALA A 88 7.33 2.38 -2.90
N GLU A 89 8.64 2.09 -2.84
CA GLU A 89 9.59 2.76 -1.96
C GLU A 89 9.62 4.29 -2.11
N PRO A 90 9.57 4.88 -3.33
CA PRO A 90 9.57 6.34 -3.48
C PRO A 90 8.39 7.02 -2.77
N PHE A 91 7.27 6.30 -2.64
CA PHE A 91 6.03 6.80 -2.04
C PHE A 91 5.90 6.47 -0.56
N TRP A 92 6.84 5.71 0.03
CA TRP A 92 6.86 5.49 1.49
C TRP A 92 6.94 6.80 2.28
N THR A 93 7.43 7.88 1.68
CA THR A 93 7.43 9.24 2.27
C THR A 93 6.04 9.71 2.70
N MET A 94 4.95 9.16 2.16
CA MET A 94 3.59 9.47 2.59
C MET A 94 3.32 9.02 4.03
N ASN A 95 4.03 7.98 4.51
CA ASN A 95 3.79 7.35 5.81
C ASN A 95 5.04 7.32 6.70
N VAL A 96 6.24 7.37 6.11
CA VAL A 96 7.53 7.25 6.78
C VAL A 96 8.30 8.55 6.59
N ASP A 97 8.40 9.34 7.66
CA ASP A 97 9.13 10.61 7.66
C ASP A 97 10.22 10.64 8.73
N GLY A 98 11.28 9.86 8.52
CA GLY A 98 12.55 10.00 9.25
C GLY A 98 12.52 9.76 10.77
N GLY A 99 11.37 9.42 11.37
CA GLY A 99 11.22 9.19 12.81
C GLY A 99 9.89 9.66 13.40
N SER A 100 9.16 10.54 12.70
CA SER A 100 7.90 11.07 13.17
C SER A 100 6.73 10.14 12.84
N PRO A 101 5.78 9.89 13.77
CA PRO A 101 4.54 9.20 13.44
C PRO A 101 3.76 9.96 12.36
N ASN A 102 3.13 9.23 11.44
CA ASN A 102 2.22 9.82 10.47
C ASN A 102 1.01 10.46 11.19
N ILE A 103 0.63 11.68 10.78
CA ILE A 103 -0.42 12.47 11.44
C ILE A 103 -1.80 11.83 11.37
N ILE A 104 -2.10 11.04 10.33
CA ILE A 104 -3.39 10.35 10.17
C ILE A 104 -3.50 9.25 11.22
N GLY A 105 -2.49 8.39 11.33
CA GLY A 105 -2.45 7.32 12.32
C GLY A 105 -2.42 7.86 13.76
N LEU A 106 -1.55 8.85 14.02
CA LEU A 106 -1.47 9.49 15.34
C LEU A 106 -2.80 10.16 15.72
N GLY A 107 -3.41 10.90 14.80
CA GLY A 107 -4.69 11.58 15.02
C GLY A 107 -5.84 10.60 15.27
N TYR A 108 -5.88 9.49 14.55
CA TYR A 108 -6.86 8.41 14.80
C TYR A 108 -6.76 7.90 16.24
N ILE A 109 -5.55 7.58 16.71
CA ILE A 109 -5.34 7.06 18.06
C ILE A 109 -5.69 8.12 19.13
N GLN A 110 -5.24 9.36 18.93
CA GLN A 110 -5.47 10.44 19.89
C GLN A 110 -6.95 10.83 20.01
N TYR A 111 -7.65 10.97 18.89
CA TYR A 111 -8.97 11.60 18.85
C TYR A 111 -10.11 10.64 18.54
N THR A 112 -9.88 9.64 17.67
CA THR A 112 -10.91 8.65 17.32
C THR A 112 -11.01 7.55 18.38
N LEU A 113 -9.87 7.00 18.83
CA LEU A 113 -9.85 6.05 19.95
C LEU A 113 -9.96 6.72 21.32
N GLY A 114 -9.80 8.05 21.38
CA GLY A 114 -10.00 8.84 22.58
C GLY A 114 -8.88 8.73 23.62
N LEU A 115 -7.66 8.35 23.21
CA LEU A 115 -6.50 8.29 24.11
C LEU A 115 -5.93 9.68 24.46
N GLY A 116 -6.40 10.73 23.79
CA GLY A 116 -6.14 12.13 24.10
C GLY A 116 -4.91 12.71 23.38
N PRO A 117 -4.79 14.05 23.34
CA PRO A 117 -3.79 14.76 22.53
C PRO A 117 -2.34 14.57 23.01
N ASN A 118 -2.14 14.05 24.23
CA ASN A 118 -0.82 13.81 24.81
C ASN A 118 -0.32 12.38 24.58
N TRP A 119 -1.13 11.52 23.93
CA TRP A 119 -0.70 10.15 23.61
C TRP A 119 0.49 10.18 22.64
N ASN A 120 1.52 9.37 22.94
CA ASN A 120 2.78 9.35 22.21
C ASN A 120 2.84 8.13 21.28
N GLY A 121 3.24 8.32 20.02
CA GLY A 121 3.41 7.24 19.05
C GLY A 121 4.39 6.14 19.48
N GLN A 122 5.30 6.43 20.41
CA GLN A 122 6.22 5.44 20.99
C GLN A 122 5.52 4.47 21.97
N ASP A 123 4.30 4.79 22.41
CA ASP A 123 3.47 3.94 23.26
C ASP A 123 2.58 2.99 22.44
N PHE A 124 2.80 2.90 21.12
CA PHE A 124 2.06 1.99 20.24
C PHE A 124 2.39 0.53 20.56
N ASP A 125 1.37 -0.28 20.79
CA ASP A 125 1.48 -1.71 21.03
C ASP A 125 0.22 -2.47 20.53
N ALA A 126 0.15 -3.76 20.84
CA ALA A 126 -0.97 -4.61 20.45
C ALA A 126 -2.29 -4.24 21.16
N ASP A 127 -2.26 -3.60 22.34
CA ASP A 127 -3.48 -3.20 23.04
C ASP A 127 -4.18 -2.05 22.30
N VAL A 128 -3.42 -1.17 21.64
CA VAL A 128 -3.97 -0.13 20.75
C VAL A 128 -4.70 -0.75 19.56
N VAL A 129 -4.13 -1.79 18.94
CA VAL A 129 -4.78 -2.53 17.84
C VAL A 129 -6.07 -3.18 18.33
N ALA A 130 -6.02 -3.91 19.44
CA ALA A 130 -7.20 -4.56 20.02
C ALA A 130 -8.30 -3.56 20.42
N LEU A 131 -7.92 -2.37 20.91
CA LEU A 131 -8.85 -1.29 21.20
C LEU A 131 -9.52 -0.75 19.93
N SER A 132 -8.74 -0.58 18.86
CA SER A 132 -9.23 -0.14 17.55
C SER A 132 -10.28 -1.09 17.00
N GLU A 133 -9.96 -2.39 16.93
CA GLU A 133 -10.88 -3.45 16.48
C GLU A 133 -12.15 -3.52 17.33
N LYS A 134 -12.01 -3.43 18.65
CA LYS A 134 -13.14 -3.47 19.58
C LYS A 134 -14.10 -2.30 19.37
N PHE A 135 -13.57 -1.11 19.11
CA PHE A 135 -14.39 0.08 18.97
C PHE A 135 -14.95 0.26 17.57
N ASN A 136 -14.18 -0.08 16.53
CA ASN A 136 -14.51 0.12 15.10
C ASN A 136 -15.33 1.41 14.92
N VAL A 137 -14.76 2.53 15.35
CA VAL A 137 -15.49 3.77 15.59
C VAL A 137 -16.14 4.23 14.28
N GLY A 138 -17.47 4.22 14.23
CA GLY A 138 -18.21 4.59 13.02
C GLY A 138 -18.31 3.48 11.97
N GLN A 139 -17.97 2.22 12.31
CA GLN A 139 -17.98 1.09 11.39
C GLN A 139 -17.10 1.36 10.16
N THR A 140 -15.92 1.93 10.41
CA THR A 140 -14.98 2.35 9.36
C THR A 140 -14.21 1.19 8.74
N ASP A 141 -14.21 0.03 9.38
CA ASP A 141 -13.57 -1.16 8.83
C ASP A 141 -14.40 -1.72 7.68
N ALA A 142 -13.78 -1.82 6.51
CA ALA A 142 -14.36 -2.49 5.33
C ALA A 142 -14.24 -4.02 5.47
N SER A 143 -14.69 -4.56 6.61
CA SER A 143 -14.58 -5.96 6.99
C SER A 143 -15.89 -6.76 6.86
N ASP A 144 -16.96 -6.14 6.34
CA ASP A 144 -18.13 -6.85 5.88
C ASP A 144 -17.90 -7.40 4.46
N TYR A 145 -17.50 -8.66 4.41
CA TYR A 145 -17.13 -9.34 3.17
C TYR A 145 -18.32 -10.00 2.46
N ASP A 146 -19.48 -10.12 3.12
CA ASP A 146 -20.68 -10.69 2.48
C ASP A 146 -21.38 -9.63 1.63
N VAL A 147 -20.91 -9.53 0.39
CA VAL A 147 -21.46 -8.64 -0.63
C VAL A 147 -22.59 -9.29 -1.43
N SER A 148 -23.15 -10.43 -1.00
CA SER A 148 -24.27 -11.10 -1.68
C SER A 148 -25.46 -10.16 -1.93
N PRO A 149 -25.92 -9.31 -0.97
CA PRO A 149 -27.01 -8.38 -1.22
C PRO A 149 -26.76 -7.40 -2.38
N PHE A 150 -25.49 -7.00 -2.58
CA PHE A 150 -25.09 -6.11 -3.68
C PHE A 150 -25.15 -6.85 -5.02
N TYR A 151 -24.65 -8.09 -5.06
CA TYR A 151 -24.71 -8.93 -6.26
C TYR A 151 -26.13 -9.36 -6.64
N ASP A 152 -26.94 -9.76 -5.66
CA ASP A 152 -28.35 -10.17 -5.86
C ASP A 152 -29.21 -9.03 -6.40
N ALA A 153 -28.86 -7.79 -6.07
CA ALA A 153 -29.46 -6.58 -6.64
C ALA A 153 -29.00 -6.29 -8.08
N GLY A 154 -28.23 -7.19 -8.71
CA GLY A 154 -27.72 -7.07 -10.08
C GLY A 154 -26.61 -6.04 -10.24
N LYS A 155 -26.00 -5.58 -9.15
CA LYS A 155 -24.93 -4.57 -9.19
C LYS A 155 -23.60 -5.19 -9.60
N LYS A 156 -22.67 -4.34 -10.03
CA LYS A 156 -21.33 -4.72 -10.46
C LYS A 156 -20.32 -3.87 -9.72
N PHE A 157 -19.22 -4.49 -9.33
CA PHE A 157 -18.12 -3.87 -8.61
C PHE A 157 -16.84 -4.11 -9.39
N ILE A 158 -16.08 -3.04 -9.61
CA ILE A 158 -14.74 -3.09 -10.19
C ILE A 158 -13.82 -2.45 -9.16
N HIS A 159 -12.79 -3.17 -8.77
CA HIS A 159 -11.77 -2.72 -7.82
C HIS A 159 -10.41 -2.78 -8.50
N TYR A 160 -9.61 -1.74 -8.32
CA TYR A 160 -8.23 -1.67 -8.79
C TYR A 160 -7.36 -1.06 -7.69
N HIS A 161 -6.10 -1.44 -7.66
CA HIS A 161 -5.09 -0.88 -6.77
C HIS A 161 -3.75 -0.91 -7.49
N GLY A 162 -2.99 0.19 -7.46
CA GLY A 162 -1.65 0.22 -8.03
C GLY A 162 -0.67 -0.65 -7.23
N MET A 163 0.18 -1.41 -7.92
CA MET A 163 1.18 -2.30 -7.31
C MET A 163 2.35 -1.56 -6.64
N SER A 164 2.53 -0.27 -6.92
CA SER A 164 3.56 0.59 -6.32
C SER A 164 2.98 1.67 -5.41
N ASP A 165 1.80 1.43 -4.83
CA ASP A 165 1.19 2.36 -3.89
C ASP A 165 1.94 2.34 -2.54
N GLY A 166 2.55 3.48 -2.18
CA GLY A 166 3.23 3.66 -0.89
C GLY A 166 2.37 4.37 0.16
N GLY A 167 1.16 4.79 -0.20
CA GLY A 167 0.15 5.37 0.69
C GLY A 167 -0.63 4.29 1.42
N ILE A 168 -1.15 3.31 0.67
CA ILE A 168 -1.94 2.17 1.15
C ILE A 168 -1.33 0.92 0.54
N SER A 169 -1.11 -0.14 1.33
CA SER A 169 -0.56 -1.37 0.75
C SER A 169 -1.54 -2.00 -0.23
N THR A 170 -1.07 -2.34 -1.43
CA THR A 170 -1.81 -3.15 -2.42
C THR A 170 -2.28 -4.47 -1.84
N GLY A 171 -1.53 -5.04 -0.89
CA GLY A 171 -1.89 -6.28 -0.20
C GLY A 171 -3.24 -6.19 0.51
N ALA A 172 -3.68 -4.99 0.91
CA ALA A 172 -4.99 -4.81 1.54
C ALA A 172 -6.13 -5.12 0.56
N SER A 173 -5.95 -4.81 -0.71
CA SER A 173 -6.91 -5.15 -1.76
C SER A 173 -6.89 -6.64 -2.11
N PHE A 174 -5.73 -7.30 -2.05
CA PHE A 174 -5.66 -8.76 -2.19
C PHE A 174 -6.39 -9.45 -1.04
N TYR A 175 -6.12 -9.01 0.20
CA TYR A 175 -6.81 -9.51 1.38
C TYR A 175 -8.33 -9.34 1.26
N LEU A 176 -8.79 -8.15 0.86
CA LEU A 176 -10.22 -7.91 0.62
C LEU A 176 -10.81 -8.86 -0.44
N CYS A 177 -10.13 -9.08 -1.57
CA CYS A 177 -10.58 -10.02 -2.62
C CYS A 177 -10.74 -11.43 -2.06
N ASP A 178 -9.71 -11.91 -1.34
CA ASP A 178 -9.69 -13.24 -0.74
C ASP A 178 -10.81 -13.43 0.29
N GLN A 179 -11.08 -12.41 1.12
CA GLN A 179 -12.13 -12.49 2.13
C GLN A 179 -13.52 -12.47 1.49
N ILE A 180 -13.74 -11.65 0.46
CA ILE A 180 -14.99 -11.65 -0.32
C ILE A 180 -15.19 -13.01 -0.99
N ASP A 181 -14.16 -13.56 -1.67
CA ASP A 181 -14.25 -14.87 -2.31
C ASP A 181 -14.64 -15.95 -1.29
N ARG A 182 -13.98 -15.96 -0.12
CA ARG A 182 -14.29 -16.87 1.00
C ARG A 182 -15.72 -16.74 1.48
N ALA A 183 -16.20 -15.52 1.70
CA ALA A 183 -17.57 -15.25 2.14
C ALA A 183 -18.62 -15.75 1.12
N LEU A 184 -18.28 -15.71 -0.17
CA LEU A 184 -19.16 -16.07 -1.27
C LEU A 184 -19.04 -17.53 -1.74
N THR A 185 -18.09 -18.33 -1.22
CA THR A 185 -17.74 -19.66 -1.76
C THR A 185 -18.84 -20.75 -1.78
N PRO A 186 -20.08 -20.59 -1.26
CA PRO A 186 -21.19 -21.45 -1.67
C PRO A 186 -21.99 -20.96 -2.90
N GLN A 187 -21.80 -19.72 -3.37
CA GLN A 187 -22.80 -19.01 -4.20
C GLN A 187 -22.31 -18.42 -5.53
N VAL A 188 -21.00 -18.22 -5.77
CA VAL A 188 -20.55 -17.48 -6.97
C VAL A 188 -19.39 -18.19 -7.68
N SER A 189 -19.59 -18.56 -8.95
CA SER A 189 -18.63 -19.31 -9.78
C SER A 189 -17.61 -18.44 -10.52
N SER A 190 -17.45 -17.16 -10.17
CA SER A 190 -16.60 -16.23 -10.91
C SER A 190 -15.33 -15.93 -10.13
N ARG A 191 -14.32 -16.78 -10.32
CA ARG A 191 -12.96 -16.59 -9.81
C ARG A 191 -12.18 -15.70 -10.77
N HIS A 192 -11.66 -14.57 -10.30
CA HIS A 192 -10.57 -13.85 -10.98
C HIS A 192 -9.92 -12.81 -10.02
N CYS A 193 -9.24 -13.27 -8.97
CA CYS A 193 -8.47 -12.39 -8.08
C CYS A 193 -7.01 -12.21 -8.54
N THR A 194 -6.44 -13.13 -9.35
CA THR A 194 -4.99 -13.12 -9.65
C THR A 194 -4.61 -13.27 -11.12
N ASP A 195 -5.54 -13.63 -12.01
CA ASP A 195 -5.14 -14.09 -13.33
C ASP A 195 -5.55 -13.10 -14.42
N THR A 196 -4.55 -12.66 -15.17
CA THR A 196 -4.73 -12.10 -16.51
C THR A 196 -4.19 -13.15 -17.48
N ALA A 197 -4.88 -13.40 -18.60
CA ALA A 197 -4.38 -14.38 -19.57
C ALA A 197 -2.98 -14.01 -20.06
N ASP A 198 -2.13 -15.01 -20.27
CA ASP A 198 -0.71 -14.92 -20.63
C ASP A 198 -0.40 -14.14 -21.93
N TYR A 199 -1.42 -13.89 -22.76
CA TYR A 199 -1.33 -13.06 -23.97
C TYR A 199 -1.77 -11.60 -23.76
N VAL A 200 -2.17 -11.21 -22.55
CA VAL A 200 -2.60 -9.83 -22.26
C VAL A 200 -1.39 -9.02 -21.81
N ASN A 201 -0.83 -8.29 -22.76
CA ASN A 201 0.22 -7.30 -22.51
C ASN A 201 -0.43 -5.93 -22.29
N ALA A 202 -0.97 -5.70 -21.09
CA ALA A 202 -1.74 -4.49 -20.81
C ALA A 202 -1.02 -3.57 -19.81
N PRO A 203 -0.47 -2.43 -20.28
CA PRO A 203 -0.10 -1.33 -19.41
C PRO A 203 -1.39 -0.66 -18.93
N TYR A 204 -1.91 -1.09 -17.77
CA TYR A 204 -3.09 -0.47 -17.17
C TYR A 204 -2.70 0.85 -16.50
N TYR A 205 -3.22 1.96 -17.00
CA TYR A 205 -3.23 3.23 -16.29
C TYR A 205 -4.65 3.47 -15.78
N ILE A 206 -4.82 3.50 -14.45
CA ILE A 206 -6.09 3.82 -13.79
C ILE A 206 -5.78 4.88 -12.71
N ALA A 207 -6.54 5.98 -12.69
CA ALA A 207 -6.20 7.16 -11.90
C ALA A 207 -6.13 6.86 -10.38
N GLY A 208 -5.03 7.28 -9.73
CA GLY A 208 -4.81 7.18 -8.28
C GLY A 208 -4.68 8.55 -7.59
N ILE A 209 -4.52 8.55 -6.26
CA ILE A 209 -4.60 9.73 -5.35
C ILE A 209 -3.63 10.90 -5.65
N SER A 210 -2.63 10.70 -6.52
CA SER A 210 -1.62 11.72 -6.89
C SER A 210 -1.63 12.14 -8.37
N MET A 211 -2.62 11.73 -9.16
CA MET A 211 -2.60 11.92 -10.63
C MET A 211 -3.21 13.23 -11.13
N THR A 212 -3.83 14.03 -10.27
CA THR A 212 -4.31 15.38 -10.64
C THR A 212 -3.19 16.43 -10.73
N ASN A 213 -1.98 16.14 -10.23
CA ASN A 213 -0.94 17.15 -10.04
C ASN A 213 0.11 17.25 -11.15
N ASN A 214 0.22 16.28 -12.06
CA ASN A 214 1.31 16.20 -13.05
C ASN A 214 0.86 16.09 -14.52
N GLY A 215 -0.42 16.32 -14.83
CA GLY A 215 -0.92 16.34 -16.22
C GLY A 215 -0.81 15.00 -16.96
N GLN A 216 -0.83 13.88 -16.23
CA GLN A 216 -0.86 12.54 -16.81
C GLN A 216 -2.30 11.99 -16.77
N TYR A 217 -2.72 11.30 -17.84
CA TYR A 217 -4.10 10.88 -18.05
C TYR A 217 -4.18 9.38 -18.35
N SER A 218 -5.23 8.75 -17.84
CA SER A 218 -5.50 7.31 -17.99
C SER A 218 -5.84 6.87 -19.39
N VAL A 219 -6.39 7.79 -20.17
CA VAL A 219 -6.78 7.54 -21.56
C VAL A 219 -6.45 8.80 -22.37
N PRO A 220 -5.56 8.70 -23.38
CA PRO A 220 -5.34 9.80 -24.31
C PRO A 220 -6.66 10.25 -24.96
N GLY A 221 -6.99 11.55 -24.93
CA GLY A 221 -8.25 12.09 -25.46
C GLY A 221 -9.43 12.13 -24.48
N TYR A 222 -9.22 11.78 -23.20
CA TYR A 222 -10.19 11.97 -22.11
C TYR A 222 -9.58 12.83 -21.00
N GLU A 223 -9.06 14.00 -21.36
CA GLU A 223 -8.40 14.93 -20.43
C GLU A 223 -9.39 15.66 -19.48
N THR A 224 -10.69 15.49 -19.70
CA THR A 224 -11.75 16.20 -18.96
C THR A 224 -12.63 15.24 -18.16
N GLU A 225 -12.85 15.64 -16.89
CA GLU A 225 -13.77 15.09 -15.88
C GLU A 225 -13.22 14.03 -14.92
N ILE A 226 -12.58 14.52 -13.85
CA ILE A 226 -13.18 14.40 -12.51
C ILE A 226 -13.11 15.79 -11.87
N ASP A 227 -14.14 16.62 -12.08
CA ASP A 227 -14.29 17.88 -11.37
C ASP A 227 -15.04 17.62 -10.05
N LEU A 228 -14.31 17.51 -8.94
CA LEU A 228 -14.88 17.41 -7.60
C LEU A 228 -15.40 18.77 -7.06
N THR A 229 -15.46 19.82 -7.88
CA THR A 229 -15.95 21.15 -7.43
C THR A 229 -17.41 21.46 -7.74
N ALA A 230 -18.17 20.54 -8.34
CA ALA A 230 -19.61 20.72 -8.54
C ALA A 230 -20.44 20.41 -7.27
N SER A 231 -20.20 21.16 -6.20
CA SER A 231 -21.04 21.18 -5.00
C SER A 231 -20.94 22.55 -4.31
N GLN A 232 -21.24 23.62 -5.05
CA GLN A 232 -21.65 24.91 -4.48
C GLN A 232 -22.16 25.82 -5.59
N THR A 233 -23.46 25.74 -5.88
CA THR A 233 -24.34 26.88 -6.21
C THR A 233 -25.72 26.35 -6.61
N GLY A 234 -26.72 26.70 -5.81
CA GLY A 234 -28.11 26.35 -6.04
C GLY A 234 -28.99 26.84 -4.90
N GLU A 235 -29.04 28.17 -4.71
CA GLU A 235 -30.14 28.80 -3.98
C GLU A 235 -31.43 28.65 -4.79
N VAL A 236 -32.49 28.16 -4.15
CA VAL A 236 -33.79 28.83 -4.04
C VAL A 236 -34.33 28.59 -2.62
#